data_AF-A0A2V2T8V6-F1
#
_entry.id   AF-A0A2V2T8V6-F1
#
_cell.length_a   1.000
_cell.length_b   1.000
_cell.length_c   1.000
_cell.angle_alpha   90.00
_cell.angle_beta   90.00
_cell.angle_gamma   90.00
#
_symmetry.space_group_name_H-M   'P 1'
#
loop_
_entity.id
_entity.type
_entity.pdbx_description
1 polymer ?
#
loop_
_entity_poly.entity_id
_entity_poly.type
_entity_poly.pdbx_seq_one_letter_code
_entity_poly.pdbx_strand_id
1 'polypeptide(L)' 'MLDTDDFLTPPQAHWPLPQALPGALLHSCRFQPQKLDAQAFGRHGVDLPPNIGRAVAKRRAEF' A
#
# COMPACT_ATOMS: atom_id res chain seq x y z
N MET A 1 -10.28 -13.74 5.37
CA MET A 1 -9.76 -13.37 4.03
C MET A 1 -9.34 -11.92 4.11
N LEU A 2 -8.11 -11.59 3.73
CA LEU A 2 -7.73 -10.19 3.55
C LEU A 2 -8.63 -9.65 2.44
N ASP A 3 -9.34 -8.57 2.72
CA ASP A 3 -10.14 -7.93 1.69
C ASP A 3 -9.18 -7.38 0.64
N THR A 4 -9.38 -7.74 -0.62
CA THR A 4 -8.50 -7.31 -1.70
C THR A 4 -8.57 -5.79 -1.89
N ASP A 5 -9.65 -5.17 -1.39
CA ASP A 5 -9.90 -3.73 -1.44
C ASP A 5 -9.04 -2.92 -0.44
N ASP A 6 -8.39 -3.58 0.53
CA ASP A 6 -7.43 -2.91 1.43
C ASP A 6 -6.06 -2.66 0.78
N PHE A 7 -5.79 -3.28 -0.38
CA PHE A 7 -4.57 -3.03 -1.14
C PHE A 7 -4.82 -2.08 -2.30
N LEU A 8 -3.84 -1.21 -2.57
CA LEU A 8 -3.87 -0.34 -3.77
C LEU A 8 -3.93 -1.17 -5.06
N THR A 9 -3.28 -2.33 -5.09
CA THR A 9 -3.52 -3.39 -6.08
C THR A 9 -3.43 -4.75 -5.40
N PRO A 10 -4.05 -5.80 -5.95
CA PRO A 10 -3.83 -7.17 -5.47
C PRO A 10 -2.33 -7.46 -5.30
N PRO A 11 -1.89 -7.98 -4.14
CA PRO A 11 -0.50 -8.36 -3.91
C PRO A 11 -0.04 -9.41 -4.93
N GLN A 12 1.15 -9.23 -5.46
CA GLN A 12 1.78 -10.14 -6.41
C GLN A 12 3.00 -10.78 -5.74
N ALA A 13 3.08 -12.10 -5.83
CA ALA A 13 4.27 -12.87 -5.47
C ALA A 13 5.31 -12.70 -6.60
N HIS A 14 6.10 -11.64 -6.52
CA HIS A 14 7.12 -11.32 -7.51
C HIS A 14 8.43 -10.96 -6.82
N TRP A 15 9.50 -11.64 -7.21
CA TRP A 15 10.85 -11.39 -6.71
C TRP A 15 11.65 -10.57 -7.73
N PRO A 16 12.00 -9.30 -7.44
CA PRO A 16 12.63 -8.40 -8.41
C PRO A 16 14.15 -8.50 -8.43
N LEU A 17 14.77 -9.19 -7.48
CA LEU A 17 16.23 -9.29 -7.40
C LEU A 17 16.72 -10.47 -8.25
N PRO A 18 17.94 -10.39 -8.82
CA PRO A 18 18.45 -11.46 -9.69
C PRO A 18 18.55 -12.84 -9.02
N GLN A 19 18.80 -12.88 -7.70
CA GLN A 19 18.94 -14.11 -6.94
C GLN A 19 17.81 -14.25 -5.93
N ALA A 20 17.07 -15.36 -5.99
CA ALA A 20 16.08 -15.72 -4.98
C ALA A 20 16.77 -16.17 -3.68
N LEU A 21 16.21 -15.76 -2.54
CA LEU A 21 16.68 -16.18 -1.21
C LEU A 21 15.87 -17.43 -0.76
N PRO A 22 16.52 -18.57 -0.45
CA PRO A 22 15.83 -19.78 -0.03
C PRO A 22 14.92 -19.53 1.18
N GLY A 23 13.67 -19.98 1.09
CA GLY A 23 12.66 -19.82 2.15
C GLY A 23 12.02 -18.43 2.23
N ALA A 24 12.45 -17.45 1.44
CA ALA A 24 11.84 -16.12 1.41
C ALA A 24 10.75 -16.02 0.34
N LEU A 25 9.64 -15.36 0.69
CA LEU A 25 8.59 -14.96 -0.24
C LEU A 25 8.44 -13.45 -0.20
N LEU A 26 8.47 -12.81 -1.37
CA LEU A 26 8.17 -11.38 -1.49
C LEU A 26 6.80 -11.21 -2.12
N HIS A 27 5.90 -10.60 -1.35
CA HIS A 27 4.61 -10.13 -1.85
C HIS A 27 4.63 -8.60 -1.86
N SER A 28 4.32 -8.02 -3.00
CA SER A 28 4.29 -6.56 -3.17
C SER A 28 3.05 -6.15 -3.95
N CYS A 29 2.58 -4.92 -3.75
CA CYS A 29 1.55 -4.32 -4.58
C CYS A 29 2.15 -3.14 -5.36
N ARG A 30 1.56 -2.81 -6.51
CA ARG A 30 1.91 -1.60 -7.23
C ARG A 30 1.26 -0.41 -6.53
N PHE A 31 1.99 0.69 -6.48
CA PHE A 31 1.45 1.93 -5.98
C PHE A 31 0.45 2.51 -7.01
N GLN A 32 -0.82 2.63 -6.61
CA GLN A 32 -1.87 3.29 -7.39
C GLN A 32 -2.39 4.49 -6.59
N PRO A 33 -1.88 5.71 -6.86
CA PRO A 33 -2.15 6.89 -6.05
C PRO A 33 -3.64 7.19 -5.94
N GLN A 34 -4.41 6.97 -7.01
CA GLN A 34 -5.86 7.22 -7.06
C GLN A 34 -6.65 6.40 -6.02
N LYS A 35 -6.08 5.27 -5.56
CA LYS A 35 -6.68 4.40 -4.54
C LYS A 35 -6.24 4.70 -3.12
N LEU A 36 -5.32 5.65 -2.90
CA LEU A 36 -4.91 6.02 -1.54
C LEU A 36 -6.08 6.61 -0.76
N ASP A 37 -6.62 5.90 0.22
CA ASP A 37 -7.75 6.36 1.03
C ASP A 37 -7.29 6.81 2.42
N ALA A 38 -7.61 8.04 2.81
CA ALA A 38 -7.30 8.56 4.14
C ALA A 38 -8.04 7.78 5.25
N GLN A 39 -9.21 7.20 4.95
CA GLN A 39 -9.96 6.41 5.92
C GLN A 39 -9.33 5.02 6.19
N ALA A 40 -8.45 4.55 5.30
CA ALA A 40 -7.77 3.25 5.46
C ALA A 40 -6.88 3.22 6.71
N PHE A 41 -6.27 4.35 7.08
CA PHE A 41 -5.46 4.47 8.29
C PHE A 41 -6.28 4.08 9.53
N GLY A 42 -7.49 4.63 9.68
CA GLY A 42 -8.39 4.28 10.77
C GLY A 42 -8.87 2.82 10.74
N ARG A 43 -9.16 2.27 9.54
CA ARG A 43 -9.51 0.84 9.38
C ARG A 43 -8.41 -0.10 9.89
N HIS A 44 -7.15 0.31 9.79
CA HIS A 44 -5.99 -0.47 10.24
C HIS A 44 -5.44 -0.03 11.61
N GLY A 45 -6.20 0.75 12.38
CA GLY A 45 -5.79 1.18 13.73
C GLY A 45 -4.58 2.11 13.74
N VAL A 46 -4.31 2.80 12.63
CA VAL A 46 -3.28 3.82 12.54
C VAL A 46 -3.93 5.17 12.82
N ASP A 47 -3.60 5.76 13.97
CA ASP A 47 -4.05 7.11 14.31
C ASP A 47 -3.58 8.10 13.24
N LEU A 48 -4.51 8.80 12.59
CA LEU A 48 -4.17 9.87 11.65
C LEU A 48 -3.71 11.10 12.44
N PRO A 49 -2.45 11.56 12.30
CA PRO A 49 -2.10 12.90 12.69
C PRO A 49 -2.90 13.90 11.83
N PRO A 50 -3.32 15.07 12.36
CA PRO A 50 -4.13 16.04 11.63
C PRO A 50 -3.57 16.46 10.25
N ASN A 51 -2.26 16.33 10.06
CA ASN A 51 -1.56 16.71 8.84
C ASN A 51 -1.58 15.64 7.73
N ILE A 52 -1.96 14.39 8.02
CA ILE A 52 -1.85 13.28 7.05
C ILE A 52 -2.89 13.36 5.93
N GLY A 53 -4.05 13.98 6.16
CA GLY A 53 -5.04 14.22 5.11
C GLY A 53 -4.46 15.03 3.94
N ARG A 54 -3.61 16.03 4.24
CA ARG A 54 -2.87 16.79 3.23
C ARG A 54 -1.81 15.94 2.54
N ALA A 55 -1.20 14.98 3.24
CA ALA A 55 -0.22 14.07 2.66
C ALA A 55 -0.87 13.10 1.66
N VAL A 56 -2.08 12.58 1.94
CA VAL A 56 -2.83 11.73 0.98
C VAL A 56 -3.17 12.51 -0.28
N ALA A 57 -3.73 13.71 -0.15
CA ALA A 57 -4.04 14.57 -1.30
C ALA A 57 -2.79 14.91 -2.11
N LYS A 58 -1.67 15.20 -1.44
CA LYS A 58 -0.37 15.47 -2.07
C LYS A 58 0.15 14.26 -2.85
N ARG A 59 0.19 13.07 -2.23
CA ARG A 59 0.68 11.84 -2.88
C ARG A 59 -0.17 11.43 -4.08
N ARG A 60 -1.48 11.70 -4.04
CA ARG A 60 -2.39 11.52 -5.18
C ARG A 60 -2.10 12.45 -6.36
N ALA A 61 -1.55 13.63 -6.10
CA ALA A 61 -1.25 14.63 -7.13
C ALA A 61 0.18 14.49 -7.69
N GLU A 62 1.13 13.98 -6.89
CA GLU A 62 2.54 13.83 -7.27
C GLU A 62 2.83 12.60 -8.14
N PHE A 63 1.97 11.57 -8.08
CA PHE A 63 2.17 10.26 -8.71
C PHE A 63 0.90 9.85 -9.45
#